data_AF-A0A2W5Z592-F1
#
_entry.id   AF-A0A2W5Z592-F1
#
_cell.length_a   1.000
_cell.length_b   1.000
_cell.length_c   1.000
_cell.angle_alpha   90.00
_cell.angle_beta   90.00
_cell.angle_gamma   90.00
#
_symmetry.space_group_name_H-M   'P 1'
#
loop_
_entity.id
_entity.type
_entity.pdbx_description
1 polymer ?
#
loop_
_entity_poly.entity_id
_entity_poly.type
_entity_poly.pdbx_seq_one_letter_code
_entity_poly.pdbx_strand_id
1 'polypeptide(L)'
;MALTLLASASNAAAFTEPPFTPVVEAQNYLKIEERQTIYDTVQYQLLLREVSLQNASAALALALADPEREFASDLCWSGMDGCAGDVRLYDWQSKGYGIVAPVLFTARNGATLSGHVWATRSGPAKRPGIVITNGSVQANEQLYWFVAETLAKAGYVVLTWDPQGQGQSDTFGASPDTAEGFPAQSDGRPFFDGTEDALNFFFSTPSHPYDPVPSCSTGTSHAAKQDRRVKAGLDAAYNPFWQLLDPARVGVVGHSYGAAGVSYIGQWDARVKAIVAFDNLAAPSVGGGIASEGPCPANPRARAPAAITKPALGLSADYFLPPTPNLSAPSPLAKSTESLAYSSAGVDSGEIIIRGGSHLDFSWIPNQAFGASLRGADEIDWYTTAWFDKYLKRDPSADARLLTDRWRHDGQEAAIDPNHDGNMFSFYYPSRLDIGLAAGGRFVCEDLRPGCAGMSAADGYAGSYDFVNIDRSPDGPASSVASTLSPQGLAPALCTSRRTITVRMPARRGLRLTRLTVWFGARRIASVRGRSARIRLIGLPRGHVRLTLRETGRLGRRAFRRTLRLRLRTCR
;
A
#
# COMPACT_ATOMS: atom_id res chain seq x y z
N MET A 1 -10.38 -44.40 17.90
CA MET A 1 -9.24 -43.64 18.43
C MET A 1 -9.38 -42.22 17.90
N ALA A 2 -10.13 -41.38 18.62
CA ALA A 2 -10.46 -40.02 18.20
C ALA A 2 -9.32 -39.09 18.65
N LEU A 3 -8.71 -38.40 17.69
CA LEU A 3 -7.65 -37.44 17.95
C LEU A 3 -8.31 -36.08 18.21
N THR A 4 -8.41 -35.70 19.48
CA THR A 4 -8.86 -34.38 19.92
C THR A 4 -7.80 -33.35 19.54
N LEU A 5 -8.10 -32.51 18.53
CA LEU A 5 -7.34 -31.29 18.26
C LEU A 5 -7.64 -30.29 19.38
N LEU A 6 -6.70 -30.13 20.30
CA LEU A 6 -6.65 -29.00 21.23
C LEU A 6 -6.33 -27.74 20.41
N ALA A 7 -7.35 -26.95 20.10
CA ALA A 7 -7.18 -25.57 19.71
C ALA A 7 -6.60 -24.81 20.91
N SER A 8 -5.33 -24.40 20.81
CA SER A 8 -4.74 -23.43 21.73
C SER A 8 -5.42 -22.09 21.51
N ALA A 9 -6.41 -21.77 22.33
CA ALA A 9 -6.95 -20.42 22.43
C ALA A 9 -5.82 -19.50 22.93
N SER A 10 -5.30 -18.66 22.04
CA SER A 10 -4.45 -17.53 22.43
C SER A 10 -5.29 -16.58 23.27
N ASN A 11 -4.88 -16.35 24.51
CA ASN A 11 -5.42 -15.28 25.36
C ASN A 11 -5.08 -13.93 24.72
N ALA A 12 -5.92 -13.45 23.80
CA ALA A 12 -5.95 -12.04 23.47
C ALA A 12 -6.39 -11.29 24.74
N ALA A 13 -5.61 -10.32 25.19
CA ALA A 13 -6.06 -9.43 26.26
C ALA A 13 -7.35 -8.75 25.80
N ALA A 14 -8.39 -8.79 26.64
CA ALA A 14 -9.63 -8.07 26.33
C ALA A 14 -9.32 -6.58 26.23
N PHE A 15 -9.84 -5.93 25.18
CA PHE A 15 -9.78 -4.48 25.04
C PHE A 15 -10.29 -3.83 26.33
N THR A 16 -9.48 -2.94 26.90
CA THR A 16 -9.85 -2.19 28.09
C THR A 16 -10.08 -0.75 27.66
N GLU A 17 -11.34 -0.36 27.59
CA GLU A 17 -11.73 0.98 27.18
C GLU A 17 -11.13 2.02 28.13
N PRO A 18 -10.36 3.00 27.61
CA PRO A 18 -9.85 4.07 28.45
C PRO A 18 -11.01 4.93 28.96
N PRO A 19 -10.89 5.54 30.16
CA PRO A 19 -11.96 6.36 30.69
C PRO A 19 -12.18 7.59 29.80
N PHE A 20 -13.40 7.74 29.28
CA PHE A 20 -13.80 8.93 28.54
C PHE A 20 -13.82 10.14 29.49
N THR A 21 -13.13 11.21 29.09
CA THR A 21 -13.25 12.51 29.74
C THR A 21 -13.37 13.59 28.66
N PRO A 22 -14.18 14.64 28.87
CA PRO A 22 -14.28 15.75 27.92
C PRO A 22 -12.94 16.43 27.63
N VAL A 23 -11.99 16.41 28.58
CA VAL A 23 -10.65 16.99 28.39
C VAL A 23 -9.81 16.16 27.42
N VAL A 24 -9.76 14.83 27.61
CA VAL A 24 -9.03 13.94 26.71
C VAL A 24 -9.66 13.94 25.32
N GLU A 25 -10.99 13.94 25.25
CA GLU A 25 -11.71 14.05 23.98
C GLU A 25 -11.38 15.35 23.25
N ALA A 26 -11.41 16.50 23.93
CA ALA A 26 -11.07 17.77 23.31
C ALA A 26 -9.61 17.77 22.79
N GLN A 27 -8.67 17.20 23.55
CA GLN A 27 -7.28 17.06 23.11
C GLN A 27 -7.15 16.13 21.89
N ASN A 28 -7.87 15.01 21.87
CA ASN A 28 -7.86 14.07 20.76
C ASN A 28 -8.53 14.65 19.51
N TYR A 29 -9.62 15.39 19.68
CA TYR A 29 -10.34 16.05 18.59
C TYR A 29 -9.52 17.15 17.92
N LEU A 30 -8.74 17.91 18.69
CA LEU A 30 -7.86 18.96 18.15
C LEU A 30 -6.78 18.44 17.21
N LYS A 31 -6.51 17.12 17.19
CA LYS A 31 -5.53 16.54 16.27
C LYS A 31 -5.88 16.73 14.80
N ILE A 32 -7.16 16.93 14.47
CA ILE A 32 -7.61 17.25 13.11
C ILE A 32 -7.04 18.58 12.60
N GLU A 33 -6.46 19.43 13.46
CA GLU A 33 -5.87 20.70 13.05
C GLU A 33 -4.37 20.56 12.72
N GLU A 34 -3.75 19.41 12.98
CA GLU A 34 -2.30 19.29 12.96
C GLU A 34 -1.70 19.28 11.55
N ARG A 35 -2.39 18.72 10.55
CA ARG A 35 -1.90 18.71 9.16
C ARG A 35 -1.72 20.12 8.60
N GLN A 36 -2.47 21.11 9.12
CA GLN A 36 -2.36 22.52 8.73
C GLN A 36 -0.94 23.05 8.92
N THR A 37 -0.19 22.52 9.90
CA THR A 37 1.22 22.89 10.13
C THR A 37 2.11 22.64 8.90
N ILE A 38 1.72 21.76 7.98
CA ILE A 38 2.43 21.48 6.73
C ILE A 38 2.08 22.53 5.68
N TYR A 39 0.79 22.77 5.44
CA TYR A 39 0.34 23.56 4.30
C TYR A 39 0.11 25.05 4.59
N ASP A 40 0.05 25.48 5.84
CA ASP A 40 -0.10 26.91 6.20
C ASP A 40 1.22 27.69 6.13
N THR A 41 2.33 27.01 5.83
CA THR A 41 3.61 27.68 5.58
C THR A 41 3.51 28.57 4.34
N VAL A 42 4.19 29.72 4.37
CA VAL A 42 4.21 30.66 3.24
C VAL A 42 4.69 29.96 1.96
N GLN A 43 5.68 29.09 2.07
CA GLN A 43 6.24 28.34 0.94
C GLN A 43 5.22 27.40 0.31
N TYR A 44 4.48 26.65 1.14
CA TYR A 44 3.44 25.76 0.64
C TYR A 44 2.29 26.55 0.02
N GLN A 45 1.82 27.62 0.67
CA GLN A 45 0.74 28.46 0.13
C GLN A 45 1.12 29.10 -1.21
N LEU A 46 2.36 29.57 -1.39
CA LEU A 46 2.83 30.08 -2.68
C LEU A 46 2.79 29.00 -3.77
N LEU A 47 3.30 27.79 -3.45
CA LEU A 47 3.26 26.66 -4.38
C LEU A 47 1.82 26.24 -4.70
N LEU A 48 0.94 26.24 -3.70
CA LEU A 48 -0.48 25.93 -3.86
C LEU A 48 -1.16 26.89 -4.83
N ARG A 49 -0.87 28.19 -4.74
CA ARG A 49 -1.41 29.19 -5.67
C ARG A 49 -0.88 29.01 -7.08
N GLU A 50 0.42 28.73 -7.22
CA GLU A 50 1.02 28.45 -8.53
C GLU A 50 0.38 27.22 -9.19
N VAL A 51 0.31 26.09 -8.48
CA VAL A 51 -0.29 24.84 -8.97
C VAL A 51 -1.78 25.02 -9.25
N SER A 52 -2.52 25.74 -8.41
CA SER A 52 -3.95 26.00 -8.64
C SER A 52 -4.19 26.77 -9.95
N LEU A 53 -3.37 27.78 -10.25
CA LEU A 53 -3.49 28.53 -11.50
C LEU A 53 -3.13 27.66 -12.72
N GLN A 54 -2.11 26.81 -12.59
CA GLN A 54 -1.75 25.84 -13.63
C GLN A 54 -2.89 24.86 -13.89
N ASN A 55 -3.45 24.25 -12.85
CA ASN A 55 -4.57 23.32 -12.93
C ASN A 55 -5.82 23.96 -13.56
N ALA A 56 -6.20 25.15 -13.11
CA ALA A 56 -7.35 25.87 -13.68
C ALA A 56 -7.16 26.17 -15.17
N SER A 57 -5.96 26.62 -15.56
CA SER A 57 -5.65 26.88 -16.97
C SER A 57 -5.68 25.61 -17.82
N ALA A 58 -5.17 24.50 -17.29
CA ALA A 58 -5.18 23.20 -17.96
C ALA A 58 -6.61 22.66 -18.10
N ALA A 59 -7.42 22.74 -17.04
CA ALA A 59 -8.81 22.31 -17.05
C ALA A 59 -9.65 23.11 -18.08
N LEU A 60 -9.47 24.43 -18.16
CA LEU A 60 -10.10 25.26 -19.19
C LEU A 60 -9.65 24.88 -20.60
N ALA A 61 -8.35 24.63 -20.80
CA ALA A 61 -7.83 24.19 -22.09
C ALA A 61 -8.40 22.83 -22.50
N LEU A 62 -8.58 21.90 -21.54
CA LEU A 62 -9.22 20.60 -21.78
C LEU A 62 -10.69 20.77 -22.19
N ALA A 63 -11.46 21.59 -21.47
CA ALA A 63 -12.87 21.85 -21.80
C ALA A 63 -13.03 22.51 -23.19
N LEU A 64 -12.10 23.38 -23.58
CA LEU A 64 -12.10 23.99 -24.92
C LEU A 64 -11.69 23.02 -26.03
N ALA A 65 -10.78 22.08 -25.73
CA ALA A 65 -10.26 21.12 -26.70
C ALA A 65 -11.22 19.94 -26.93
N ASP A 66 -12.08 19.62 -25.96
CA ASP A 66 -13.01 18.50 -26.01
C ASP A 66 -14.42 18.92 -25.54
N PRO A 67 -15.18 19.62 -26.39
CA PRO A 67 -16.50 20.14 -26.05
C PRO A 67 -17.58 19.06 -25.92
N GLU A 68 -17.27 17.78 -26.15
CA GLU A 68 -18.17 16.66 -25.84
C GLU A 68 -18.17 16.34 -24.33
N ARG A 69 -17.13 16.77 -23.59
CA ARG A 69 -16.99 16.50 -22.16
C ARG A 69 -17.68 17.56 -21.31
N GLU A 70 -18.30 17.10 -20.23
CA GLU A 70 -19.12 17.92 -19.32
C GLU A 70 -18.69 17.67 -17.88
N PHE A 71 -17.53 18.19 -17.48
CA PHE A 71 -16.97 18.04 -16.12
C PHE A 71 -16.89 19.37 -15.36
N ALA A 72 -17.10 20.51 -16.02
CA ALA A 72 -16.93 21.84 -15.42
C ALA A 72 -17.97 22.19 -14.33
N SER A 73 -19.00 21.35 -14.16
CA SER A 73 -19.97 21.44 -13.07
C SER A 73 -19.53 20.77 -11.77
N ASP A 74 -18.51 19.91 -11.80
CA ASP A 74 -18.07 19.15 -10.63
C ASP A 74 -17.17 20.01 -9.73
N LEU A 75 -17.31 19.93 -8.40
CA LEU A 75 -16.62 20.85 -7.47
C LEU A 75 -15.11 20.96 -7.70
N CYS A 76 -14.45 19.84 -7.99
CA CYS A 76 -13.01 19.76 -8.18
C CYS A 76 -12.55 19.76 -9.66
N TRP A 77 -13.41 20.18 -10.60
CA TRP A 77 -13.11 20.22 -12.04
C TRP A 77 -11.80 20.95 -12.39
N SER A 78 -11.51 22.02 -11.63
CA SER A 78 -10.38 22.91 -11.86
C SER A 78 -9.12 22.51 -11.11
N GLY A 79 -9.19 21.57 -10.15
CA GLY A 79 -8.05 21.18 -9.32
C GLY A 79 -7.42 22.32 -8.51
N MET A 80 -8.18 23.37 -8.17
CA MET A 80 -7.69 24.51 -7.38
C MET A 80 -7.82 24.28 -5.87
N ASP A 81 -7.00 24.98 -5.10
CA ASP A 81 -7.10 25.04 -3.63
C ASP A 81 -7.15 23.65 -2.99
N GLY A 82 -8.21 23.33 -2.23
CA GLY A 82 -8.36 22.02 -1.60
C GLY A 82 -8.36 20.85 -2.60
N CYS A 83 -8.80 21.08 -3.84
CA CYS A 83 -8.81 20.09 -4.91
C CYS A 83 -7.43 19.89 -5.56
N ALA A 84 -6.42 20.68 -5.20
CA ALA A 84 -5.08 20.53 -5.75
C ALA A 84 -4.35 19.30 -5.20
N GLY A 85 -4.77 18.74 -4.06
CA GLY A 85 -4.03 17.67 -3.42
C GLY A 85 -2.76 18.16 -2.73
N ASP A 86 -1.78 17.27 -2.59
CA ASP A 86 -0.46 17.66 -2.08
C ASP A 86 0.38 18.26 -3.21
N VAL A 87 0.54 19.59 -3.19
CA VAL A 87 1.22 20.32 -4.26
C VAL A 87 2.73 20.04 -4.33
N ARG A 88 3.27 19.32 -3.34
CA ARG A 88 4.66 18.84 -3.35
C ARG A 88 4.91 17.69 -4.34
N LEU A 89 3.86 17.11 -4.91
CA LEU A 89 3.91 15.91 -5.76
C LEU A 89 3.82 16.19 -7.28
N TYR A 90 3.51 17.42 -7.68
CA TYR A 90 3.28 17.77 -9.11
C TYR A 90 4.52 17.66 -10.01
N ASP A 91 5.71 17.49 -9.43
CA ASP A 91 6.97 17.44 -10.16
C ASP A 91 7.46 16.00 -10.45
N TRP A 92 6.62 14.97 -10.24
CA TRP A 92 6.91 13.55 -10.43
C TRP A 92 7.68 13.23 -11.72
N GLN A 93 7.11 13.57 -12.88
CA GLN A 93 7.74 13.28 -14.17
C GLN A 93 8.80 14.32 -14.53
N SER A 94 8.57 15.59 -14.22
CA SER A 94 9.46 16.69 -14.63
C SER A 94 10.83 16.65 -13.92
N LYS A 95 10.88 16.13 -12.69
CA LYS A 95 12.13 15.86 -11.95
C LYS A 95 12.64 14.43 -12.07
N GLY A 96 11.98 13.59 -12.87
CA GLY A 96 12.42 12.23 -13.13
C GLY A 96 12.33 11.32 -11.90
N TYR A 97 11.32 11.52 -11.05
CA TYR A 97 11.00 10.61 -9.95
C TYR A 97 10.28 9.35 -10.46
N GLY A 98 9.54 9.48 -11.55
CA GLY A 98 8.99 8.34 -12.30
C GLY A 98 8.38 8.76 -13.64
N ILE A 99 7.38 8.01 -14.08
CA ILE A 99 6.59 8.26 -15.28
C ILE A 99 5.11 8.28 -14.92
N VAL A 100 4.37 9.14 -15.61
CA VAL A 100 2.93 9.24 -15.50
C VAL A 100 2.33 9.48 -16.88
N ALA A 101 1.18 8.86 -17.15
CA ALA A 101 0.42 9.09 -18.37
C ALA A 101 -1.03 9.46 -18.01
N PRO A 102 -1.51 10.65 -18.38
CA PRO A 102 -2.94 10.96 -18.28
C PRO A 102 -3.73 10.04 -19.24
N VAL A 103 -4.92 9.63 -18.82
CA VAL A 103 -5.79 8.75 -19.58
C VAL A 103 -7.24 9.24 -19.53
N LEU A 104 -7.92 9.12 -20.67
CA LEU A 104 -9.36 9.26 -20.78
C LEU A 104 -9.94 7.96 -21.33
N PHE A 105 -11.09 7.51 -20.80
CA PHE A 105 -11.78 6.32 -21.29
C PHE A 105 -13.28 6.39 -20.99
N THR A 106 -14.10 5.83 -21.87
CA THR A 106 -15.56 5.87 -21.76
C THR A 106 -16.07 4.80 -20.76
N ALA A 107 -16.89 5.19 -19.78
CA ALA A 107 -17.60 4.29 -18.87
C ALA A 107 -18.78 3.59 -19.56
N ARG A 108 -19.33 2.57 -18.91
CA ARG A 108 -20.48 1.79 -19.43
C ARG A 108 -21.75 2.59 -19.72
N ASN A 109 -21.94 3.74 -19.08
CA ASN A 109 -23.08 4.63 -19.32
C ASN A 109 -22.73 5.75 -20.31
N GLY A 110 -21.53 5.71 -20.89
CA GLY A 110 -21.05 6.68 -21.85
C GLY A 110 -20.41 7.94 -21.26
N ALA A 111 -20.26 8.08 -19.94
CA ALA A 111 -19.47 9.16 -19.35
C ALA A 111 -17.98 9.00 -19.70
N THR A 112 -17.27 10.07 -20.01
CA THR A 112 -15.80 10.04 -20.22
C THR A 112 -15.10 10.19 -18.87
N LEU A 113 -14.34 9.17 -18.48
CA LEU A 113 -13.63 9.13 -17.21
C LEU A 113 -12.19 9.63 -17.36
N SER A 114 -11.68 10.34 -16.36
CA SER A 114 -10.34 10.91 -16.30
C SER A 114 -9.48 10.23 -15.26
N GLY A 115 -8.17 10.12 -15.52
CA GLY A 115 -7.23 9.58 -14.55
C GLY A 115 -5.78 9.62 -15.00
N HIS A 116 -4.92 9.00 -14.20
CA HIS A 116 -3.49 8.87 -14.45
C HIS A 116 -3.01 7.45 -14.19
N VAL A 117 -2.12 6.98 -15.06
CA VAL A 117 -1.37 5.75 -14.82
C VAL A 117 0.06 6.11 -14.41
N TRP A 118 0.48 5.63 -13.23
CA TRP A 118 1.76 5.92 -12.59
C TRP A 118 2.65 4.69 -12.58
N ALA A 119 3.95 4.90 -12.79
CA ALA A 119 4.98 3.90 -12.59
C ALA A 119 6.36 4.58 -12.43
N THR A 120 7.38 3.79 -12.11
CA THR A 120 8.80 4.17 -12.25
C THR A 120 9.39 3.59 -13.53
N ARG A 121 10.41 4.21 -14.14
CA ARG A 121 11.10 3.60 -15.30
C ARG A 121 11.92 2.40 -14.86
N SER A 122 12.55 2.52 -13.70
CA SER A 122 13.33 1.44 -13.10
C SER A 122 12.43 0.41 -12.40
N GLY A 123 12.96 -0.79 -12.17
CA GLY A 123 12.25 -1.89 -11.51
C GLY A 123 12.00 -3.09 -12.42
N PRO A 124 11.26 -4.11 -11.94
CA PRO A 124 10.96 -5.31 -12.72
C PRO A 124 10.20 -4.99 -14.01
N ALA A 125 10.43 -5.79 -15.06
CA ALA A 125 9.73 -5.65 -16.33
C ALA A 125 8.21 -5.93 -16.22
N LYS A 126 7.81 -6.75 -15.24
CA LYS A 126 6.42 -7.07 -14.93
C LYS A 126 6.14 -6.82 -13.46
N ARG A 127 5.13 -6.00 -13.19
CA ARG A 127 4.84 -5.40 -11.89
C ARG A 127 3.40 -5.63 -11.50
N PRO A 128 3.13 -5.90 -10.22
CA PRO A 128 1.75 -5.89 -9.75
C PRO A 128 1.10 -4.53 -10.03
N GLY A 129 -0.22 -4.54 -10.16
CA GLY A 129 -1.01 -3.34 -10.47
C GLY A 129 -1.94 -2.96 -9.32
N ILE A 130 -2.23 -1.67 -9.17
CA ILE A 130 -3.20 -1.15 -8.20
C ILE A 130 -4.16 -0.20 -8.91
N VAL A 131 -5.46 -0.31 -8.65
CA VAL A 131 -6.46 0.70 -9.04
C VAL A 131 -6.95 1.41 -7.77
N ILE A 132 -6.94 2.74 -7.77
CA ILE A 132 -7.39 3.59 -6.66
C ILE A 132 -8.69 4.29 -7.07
N THR A 133 -9.77 4.05 -6.33
CA THR A 133 -11.09 4.66 -6.52
C THR A 133 -11.35 5.73 -5.46
N ASN A 134 -11.62 6.95 -5.89
CA ASN A 134 -11.80 8.10 -5.01
C ASN A 134 -13.08 8.01 -4.14
N GLY A 135 -13.13 8.82 -3.09
CA GLY A 135 -14.33 9.02 -2.26
C GLY A 135 -15.36 9.99 -2.86
N SER A 136 -16.59 9.94 -2.32
CA SER A 136 -17.77 10.60 -2.89
C SER A 136 -17.97 12.07 -2.49
N VAL A 137 -17.09 12.61 -1.66
CA VAL A 137 -17.13 14.01 -1.16
C VAL A 137 -16.53 14.97 -2.20
N GLN A 138 -16.81 14.71 -3.48
CA GLN A 138 -16.26 15.45 -4.61
C GLN A 138 -14.72 15.40 -4.66
N ALA A 139 -14.15 14.27 -4.26
CA ALA A 139 -12.70 14.07 -4.22
C ALA A 139 -12.17 13.69 -5.60
N ASN A 140 -11.28 14.50 -6.15
CA ASN A 140 -10.55 14.17 -7.37
C ASN A 140 -9.29 13.33 -7.07
N GLU A 141 -8.76 12.70 -8.10
CA GLU A 141 -7.70 11.69 -8.01
C GLU A 141 -6.38 12.28 -7.49
N GLN A 142 -6.15 13.58 -7.70
CA GLN A 142 -5.05 14.37 -7.14
C GLN A 142 -4.95 14.26 -5.61
N LEU A 143 -6.07 14.08 -4.90
CA LEU A 143 -6.08 13.98 -3.44
C LEU A 143 -5.47 12.66 -2.93
N TYR A 144 -5.25 11.68 -3.82
CA TYR A 144 -4.72 10.35 -3.50
C TYR A 144 -3.33 10.11 -4.09
N TRP A 145 -2.71 11.12 -4.72
CA TRP A 145 -1.40 10.98 -5.34
C TRP A 145 -0.30 10.57 -4.36
N PHE A 146 -0.41 10.92 -3.07
CA PHE A 146 0.54 10.49 -2.04
C PHE A 146 0.68 8.96 -1.95
N VAL A 147 -0.43 8.22 -2.04
CA VAL A 147 -0.41 6.76 -2.07
C VAL A 147 -0.01 6.25 -3.45
N ALA A 148 -0.45 6.92 -4.53
CA ALA A 148 -0.17 6.48 -5.89
C ALA A 148 1.32 6.52 -6.23
N GLU A 149 2.00 7.62 -5.87
CA GLU A 149 3.43 7.81 -6.09
C GLU A 149 4.25 6.85 -5.23
N THR A 150 3.90 6.66 -3.95
CA THR A 150 4.64 5.73 -3.09
C THR A 150 4.45 4.28 -3.54
N LEU A 151 3.26 3.88 -3.98
CA LEU A 151 3.06 2.57 -4.60
C LEU A 151 3.86 2.45 -5.92
N ALA A 152 3.89 3.47 -6.76
CA ALA A 152 4.74 3.46 -7.96
C ALA A 152 6.23 3.30 -7.60
N LYS A 153 6.71 3.97 -6.54
CA LYS A 153 8.06 3.80 -5.96
C LYS A 153 8.30 2.41 -5.42
N ALA A 154 7.30 1.79 -4.80
CA ALA A 154 7.35 0.41 -4.35
C ALA A 154 7.40 -0.58 -5.54
N GLY A 155 7.20 -0.12 -6.78
CA GLY A 155 7.29 -0.94 -7.99
C GLY A 155 5.96 -1.52 -8.44
N TYR A 156 4.86 -0.82 -8.17
CA TYR A 156 3.55 -1.07 -8.77
C TYR A 156 3.39 -0.28 -10.07
N VAL A 157 2.44 -0.72 -10.91
CA VAL A 157 1.75 0.18 -11.85
C VAL A 157 0.46 0.61 -11.15
N VAL A 158 0.16 1.90 -11.12
CA VAL A 158 -1.00 2.41 -10.37
C VAL A 158 -1.92 3.16 -11.32
N LEU A 159 -3.22 2.90 -11.29
CA LEU A 159 -4.24 3.73 -11.92
C LEU A 159 -4.98 4.49 -10.82
N THR A 160 -4.91 5.81 -10.85
CA THR A 160 -5.83 6.71 -10.14
C THR A 160 -6.82 7.27 -11.15
N TRP A 161 -8.08 7.43 -10.76
CA TRP A 161 -9.12 7.87 -11.67
C TRP A 161 -10.28 8.53 -10.93
N ASP A 162 -10.96 9.43 -11.60
CA ASP A 162 -12.14 10.11 -11.10
C ASP A 162 -13.40 9.32 -11.45
N PRO A 163 -14.23 8.92 -10.48
CA PRO A 163 -15.60 8.46 -10.76
C PRO A 163 -16.40 9.52 -11.51
N GLN A 164 -17.42 9.11 -12.28
CA GLN A 164 -18.35 10.05 -12.91
C GLN A 164 -18.86 11.10 -11.90
N GLY A 165 -18.89 12.37 -12.31
CA GLY A 165 -19.28 13.48 -11.46
C GLY A 165 -18.27 13.82 -10.35
N GLN A 166 -17.01 13.40 -10.51
CA GLN A 166 -15.88 13.77 -9.65
C GLN A 166 -14.77 14.34 -10.52
N GLY A 167 -14.00 15.28 -9.96
CA GLY A 167 -12.81 15.83 -10.61
C GLY A 167 -13.06 16.23 -12.05
N GLN A 168 -12.33 15.62 -12.98
CA GLN A 168 -12.48 15.91 -14.41
C GLN A 168 -13.29 14.86 -15.17
N SER A 169 -13.82 13.81 -14.55
CA SER A 169 -14.73 12.90 -15.25
C SER A 169 -16.04 13.58 -15.58
N ASP A 170 -16.69 13.17 -16.68
CA ASP A 170 -17.98 13.75 -17.07
C ASP A 170 -19.00 13.61 -15.92
N THR A 171 -19.80 14.65 -15.71
CA THR A 171 -20.91 14.68 -14.76
C THR A 171 -22.04 13.71 -15.18
N PHE A 172 -22.29 13.61 -16.49
CA PHE A 172 -23.39 12.83 -17.06
C PHE A 172 -22.91 11.69 -17.98
N GLY A 173 -23.75 10.67 -18.10
CA GLY A 173 -23.59 9.64 -19.15
C GLY A 173 -23.99 10.16 -20.55
N ALA A 174 -23.85 9.31 -21.55
CA ALA A 174 -24.34 9.59 -22.91
C ALA A 174 -25.74 8.98 -23.13
N SER A 175 -26.53 9.58 -24.02
CA SER A 175 -27.87 9.06 -24.35
C SER A 175 -27.80 7.59 -24.82
N PRO A 176 -28.70 6.70 -24.36
CA PRO A 176 -29.88 6.95 -23.53
C PRO A 176 -29.63 6.95 -22.01
N ASP A 177 -28.38 6.77 -21.57
CA ASP A 177 -27.98 6.55 -20.17
C ASP A 177 -27.50 7.82 -19.46
N THR A 178 -27.92 9.00 -19.93
CA THR A 178 -27.47 10.30 -19.43
C THR A 178 -27.62 10.47 -17.91
N ALA A 179 -28.67 9.89 -17.32
CA ALA A 179 -28.95 9.96 -15.89
C ALA A 179 -28.38 8.78 -15.09
N GLU A 180 -27.86 7.73 -15.73
CA GLU A 180 -27.25 6.61 -15.01
C GLU A 180 -26.03 7.11 -14.22
N GLY A 181 -25.97 6.81 -12.93
CA GLY A 181 -24.89 7.24 -12.07
C GLY A 181 -24.96 8.70 -11.60
N PHE A 182 -26.01 9.46 -11.96
CA PHE A 182 -26.15 10.88 -11.55
C PHE A 182 -27.35 11.11 -10.62
N PRO A 183 -27.21 11.88 -9.51
CA PRO A 183 -25.94 12.34 -8.92
C PRO A 183 -25.12 11.17 -8.35
N ALA A 184 -23.80 11.22 -8.50
CA ALA A 184 -22.91 10.14 -8.10
C ALA A 184 -23.05 9.74 -6.62
N GLN A 185 -23.23 10.72 -5.74
CA GLN A 185 -23.37 10.54 -4.31
C GLN A 185 -24.65 9.81 -3.91
N SER A 186 -25.70 9.89 -4.72
CA SER A 186 -26.99 9.28 -4.43
C SER A 186 -27.20 7.97 -5.19
N ASP A 187 -26.72 7.87 -6.42
CA ASP A 187 -26.86 6.66 -7.23
C ASP A 187 -25.84 5.57 -6.85
N GLY A 188 -24.60 5.97 -6.51
CA GLY A 188 -23.55 5.06 -6.03
C GLY A 188 -22.85 4.22 -7.11
N ARG A 189 -23.51 3.91 -8.24
CA ARG A 189 -22.90 3.12 -9.33
C ARG A 189 -21.53 3.62 -9.78
N PRO A 190 -21.24 4.94 -9.89
CA PRO A 190 -19.91 5.39 -10.29
C PRO A 190 -18.77 4.82 -9.43
N PHE A 191 -19.00 4.49 -8.17
CA PHE A 191 -17.98 3.93 -7.28
C PHE A 191 -17.84 2.40 -7.38
N PHE A 192 -18.85 1.69 -7.87
CA PHE A 192 -18.87 0.23 -8.01
C PHE A 192 -18.66 -0.17 -9.47
N ASP A 193 -19.62 0.16 -10.32
CA ASP A 193 -19.57 -0.04 -11.78
C ASP A 193 -18.35 0.66 -12.38
N GLY A 194 -18.08 1.90 -11.95
CA GLY A 194 -16.90 2.61 -12.41
C GLY A 194 -15.58 1.97 -11.96
N THR A 195 -15.53 1.33 -10.78
CA THR A 195 -14.34 0.56 -10.36
C THR A 195 -14.12 -0.66 -11.27
N GLU A 196 -15.18 -1.35 -11.68
CA GLU A 196 -15.09 -2.42 -12.67
C GLU A 196 -14.62 -1.90 -14.04
N ASP A 197 -15.16 -0.76 -14.49
CA ASP A 197 -14.78 -0.12 -15.75
C ASP A 197 -13.31 0.31 -15.74
N ALA A 198 -12.85 0.89 -14.63
CA ALA A 198 -11.44 1.25 -14.42
C ALA A 198 -10.53 0.01 -14.41
N LEU A 199 -10.94 -1.11 -13.79
CA LEU A 199 -10.22 -2.38 -13.89
C LEU A 199 -10.16 -2.88 -15.34
N ASN A 200 -11.29 -2.86 -16.06
CA ASN A 200 -11.35 -3.26 -17.46
C ASN A 200 -10.40 -2.43 -18.34
N PHE A 201 -10.36 -1.11 -18.14
CA PHE A 201 -9.38 -0.24 -18.78
C PHE A 201 -7.96 -0.61 -18.36
N PHE A 202 -7.70 -0.82 -17.08
CA PHE A 202 -6.36 -1.10 -16.57
C PHE A 202 -5.76 -2.39 -17.11
N PHE A 203 -6.60 -3.43 -17.35
CA PHE A 203 -6.20 -4.70 -17.95
C PHE A 203 -6.06 -4.69 -19.48
N SER A 204 -6.53 -3.63 -20.15
CA SER A 204 -6.53 -3.55 -21.61
C SER A 204 -5.11 -3.48 -22.21
N THR A 205 -5.00 -3.92 -23.46
CA THR A 205 -3.73 -4.02 -24.21
C THR A 205 -3.96 -3.68 -25.68
N PRO A 206 -2.92 -3.48 -26.51
CA PRO A 206 -3.10 -3.28 -27.95
C PRO A 206 -3.83 -4.43 -28.66
N SER A 207 -3.68 -5.67 -28.19
CA SER A 207 -4.36 -6.86 -28.76
C SER A 207 -5.76 -7.07 -28.20
N HIS A 208 -6.06 -6.46 -27.05
CA HIS A 208 -7.38 -6.45 -26.41
C HIS A 208 -7.65 -5.02 -25.92
N PRO A 209 -7.99 -4.09 -26.84
CA PRO A 209 -8.28 -2.71 -26.48
C PRO A 209 -9.43 -2.64 -25.47
N TYR A 210 -9.50 -1.54 -24.73
CA TYR A 210 -10.58 -1.29 -23.81
C TYR A 210 -11.90 -1.13 -24.57
N ASP A 211 -12.91 -1.87 -24.13
CA ASP A 211 -14.27 -1.85 -24.65
C ASP A 211 -15.23 -1.75 -23.43
N PRO A 212 -15.98 -0.65 -23.28
CA PRO A 212 -16.90 -0.51 -22.15
C PRO A 212 -17.99 -1.58 -22.20
N VAL A 213 -18.26 -2.19 -21.05
CA VAL A 213 -19.42 -3.08 -20.93
C VAL A 213 -20.73 -2.30 -21.15
N PRO A 214 -21.84 -2.96 -21.54
CA PRO A 214 -23.11 -2.27 -21.71
C PRO A 214 -23.62 -1.62 -20.41
N SER A 215 -24.36 -0.52 -20.55
CA SER A 215 -25.01 0.19 -19.45
C SER A 215 -25.78 -0.76 -18.54
N CYS A 216 -25.70 -0.47 -17.25
CA CYS A 216 -26.35 -1.29 -16.24
C CYS A 216 -27.87 -1.06 -16.20
N SER A 217 -28.32 0.15 -16.55
CA SER A 217 -29.74 0.51 -16.56
C SER A 217 -30.47 0.05 -17.82
N THR A 218 -29.88 0.25 -19.00
CA THR A 218 -30.57 0.02 -20.28
C THR A 218 -29.99 -1.12 -21.11
N GLY A 219 -28.75 -1.54 -20.84
CA GLY A 219 -28.05 -2.53 -21.67
C GLY A 219 -27.51 -1.95 -22.97
N THR A 220 -27.50 -0.63 -23.13
CA THR A 220 -26.93 0.05 -24.29
C THR A 220 -25.41 -0.05 -24.26
N SER A 221 -24.79 -0.38 -25.40
CA SER A 221 -23.33 -0.34 -25.52
C SER A 221 -22.87 1.06 -25.93
N HIS A 222 -21.87 1.58 -25.23
CA HIS A 222 -21.16 2.82 -25.57
C HIS A 222 -19.79 2.58 -26.24
N ALA A 223 -19.54 1.36 -26.73
CA ALA A 223 -18.32 0.99 -27.45
C ALA A 223 -18.05 1.92 -28.66
N ALA A 224 -19.11 2.28 -29.39
CA ALA A 224 -19.00 3.18 -30.53
C ALA A 224 -18.52 4.60 -30.15
N LYS A 225 -18.83 5.07 -28.93
CA LYS A 225 -18.28 6.33 -28.39
C LYS A 225 -16.80 6.16 -28.10
N GLN A 226 -16.40 5.10 -27.37
CA GLN A 226 -15.00 4.79 -27.07
C GLN A 226 -14.16 4.71 -28.36
N ASP A 227 -14.57 3.91 -29.35
CA ASP A 227 -13.85 3.72 -30.61
C ASP A 227 -13.67 5.03 -31.39
N ARG A 228 -14.73 5.85 -31.44
CA ARG A 228 -14.69 7.16 -32.11
C ARG A 228 -13.69 8.10 -31.43
N ARG A 229 -13.72 8.17 -30.09
CA ARG A 229 -12.85 9.04 -29.30
C ARG A 229 -11.40 8.59 -29.33
N VAL A 230 -11.15 7.29 -29.31
CA VAL A 230 -9.82 6.69 -29.55
C VAL A 230 -9.29 7.08 -30.93
N LYS A 231 -10.11 6.94 -31.98
CA LYS A 231 -9.72 7.31 -33.35
C LYS A 231 -9.41 8.80 -33.49
N ALA A 232 -10.08 9.65 -32.70
CA ALA A 232 -9.83 11.09 -32.63
C ALA A 232 -8.60 11.45 -31.77
N GLY A 233 -8.00 10.50 -31.07
CA GLY A 233 -6.89 10.74 -30.14
C GLY A 233 -7.32 11.41 -28.83
N LEU A 234 -8.61 11.38 -28.50
CA LEU A 234 -9.18 11.95 -27.28
C LEU A 234 -9.18 10.94 -26.13
N ASP A 235 -9.49 9.67 -26.41
CA ASP A 235 -9.48 8.60 -25.42
C ASP A 235 -8.30 7.64 -25.64
N ALA A 236 -7.82 7.04 -24.56
CA ALA A 236 -6.82 5.99 -24.60
C ALA A 236 -7.48 4.67 -25.04
N ALA A 237 -6.91 4.04 -26.07
CA ALA A 237 -7.37 2.72 -26.53
C ALA A 237 -7.13 1.61 -25.50
N TYR A 238 -6.10 1.79 -24.66
CA TYR A 238 -5.71 0.83 -23.64
C TYR A 238 -4.78 1.48 -22.60
N ASN A 239 -4.51 0.75 -21.50
CA ASN A 239 -3.54 1.16 -20.48
C ASN A 239 -2.16 1.48 -21.10
N PRO A 240 -1.67 2.74 -21.05
CA PRO A 240 -0.39 3.11 -21.65
C PRO A 240 0.81 2.35 -21.09
N PHE A 241 0.72 1.86 -19.85
CA PHE A 241 1.76 1.07 -19.18
C PHE A 241 1.45 -0.43 -19.14
N TRP A 242 0.61 -0.94 -20.05
CA TRP A 242 0.25 -2.37 -20.15
C TRP A 242 1.47 -3.31 -20.21
N GLN A 243 2.59 -2.85 -20.80
CA GLN A 243 3.81 -3.64 -20.88
C GLN A 243 4.43 -3.90 -19.50
N LEU A 244 4.26 -2.97 -18.56
CA LEU A 244 4.76 -3.09 -17.20
C LEU A 244 3.82 -3.92 -16.31
N LEU A 245 2.52 -3.94 -16.60
CA LEU A 245 1.53 -4.62 -15.78
C LEU A 245 1.68 -6.15 -15.84
N ASP A 246 1.68 -6.77 -14.66
CA ASP A 246 1.42 -8.18 -14.44
C ASP A 246 -0.06 -8.37 -14.06
N PRO A 247 -0.90 -8.85 -14.99
CA PRO A 247 -2.33 -8.93 -14.75
C PRO A 247 -2.72 -10.01 -13.74
N ALA A 248 -1.80 -10.91 -13.34
CA ALA A 248 -2.09 -11.94 -12.34
C ALA A 248 -2.04 -11.40 -10.90
N ARG A 249 -1.54 -10.17 -10.70
CA ARG A 249 -1.26 -9.58 -9.38
C ARG A 249 -1.81 -8.16 -9.31
N VAL A 250 -3.13 -8.03 -9.20
CA VAL A 250 -3.80 -6.72 -9.10
C VAL A 250 -4.54 -6.59 -7.78
N GLY A 251 -4.39 -5.43 -7.15
CA GLY A 251 -5.15 -5.01 -5.97
C GLY A 251 -5.99 -3.77 -6.24
N VAL A 252 -6.87 -3.45 -5.31
CA VAL A 252 -7.74 -2.28 -5.37
C VAL A 252 -7.70 -1.50 -4.06
N VAL A 253 -7.75 -0.18 -4.16
CA VAL A 253 -7.84 0.77 -3.06
C VAL A 253 -9.08 1.63 -3.28
N GLY A 254 -9.81 1.96 -2.23
CA GLY A 254 -10.91 2.90 -2.34
C GLY A 254 -11.12 3.69 -1.06
N HIS A 255 -11.64 4.92 -1.18
CA HIS A 255 -11.97 5.78 -0.05
C HIS A 255 -13.48 6.02 0.05
N SER A 256 -14.05 6.03 1.26
CA SER A 256 -15.46 6.39 1.50
C SER A 256 -16.40 5.49 0.69
N TYR A 257 -17.27 6.06 -0.16
CA TYR A 257 -18.09 5.28 -1.08
C TYR A 257 -17.26 4.41 -2.05
N GLY A 258 -16.07 4.89 -2.45
CA GLY A 258 -15.09 4.10 -3.18
C GLY A 258 -14.55 2.92 -2.36
N ALA A 259 -14.42 3.05 -1.03
CA ALA A 259 -14.02 1.95 -0.14
C ALA A 259 -15.08 0.84 -0.13
N ALA A 260 -16.35 1.21 -0.11
CA ALA A 260 -17.44 0.25 -0.26
C ALA A 260 -17.44 -0.41 -1.65
N GLY A 261 -17.22 0.39 -2.70
CA GLY A 261 -17.06 -0.09 -4.08
C GLY A 261 -15.98 -1.15 -4.20
N VAL A 262 -14.76 -0.88 -3.73
CA VAL A 262 -13.65 -1.84 -3.79
C VAL A 262 -13.80 -3.02 -2.84
N SER A 263 -14.54 -2.86 -1.74
CA SER A 263 -14.85 -3.97 -0.83
C SER A 263 -15.74 -5.01 -1.53
N TYR A 264 -16.74 -4.56 -2.29
CA TYR A 264 -17.58 -5.45 -3.11
C TYR A 264 -16.85 -5.95 -4.36
N ILE A 265 -16.37 -5.05 -5.22
CA ILE A 265 -15.73 -5.40 -6.50
C ILE A 265 -14.48 -6.22 -6.26
N GLY A 266 -13.72 -5.91 -5.22
CA GLY A 266 -12.54 -6.66 -4.84
C GLY A 266 -12.85 -8.11 -4.52
N GLN A 267 -13.99 -8.43 -3.91
CA GLN A 267 -14.43 -9.82 -3.68
C GLN A 267 -15.04 -10.46 -4.93
N TRP A 268 -15.79 -9.69 -5.70
CA TRP A 268 -16.52 -10.16 -6.89
C TRP A 268 -15.61 -10.44 -8.10
N ASP A 269 -14.69 -9.53 -8.44
CA ASP A 269 -13.84 -9.66 -9.63
C ASP A 269 -12.69 -10.63 -9.38
N ALA A 270 -12.70 -11.79 -10.03
CA ALA A 270 -11.68 -12.82 -9.89
C ALA A 270 -10.24 -12.37 -10.21
N ARG A 271 -10.05 -11.27 -10.93
CA ARG A 271 -8.73 -10.70 -11.27
C ARG A 271 -8.08 -10.01 -10.07
N VAL A 272 -8.86 -9.48 -9.14
CA VAL A 272 -8.37 -8.80 -7.92
C VAL A 272 -7.89 -9.83 -6.89
N LYS A 273 -6.78 -9.52 -6.20
CA LYS A 273 -6.10 -10.41 -5.25
C LYS A 273 -5.97 -9.86 -3.84
N ALA A 274 -6.11 -8.54 -3.64
CA ALA A 274 -6.05 -7.89 -2.34
C ALA A 274 -6.80 -6.56 -2.36
N ILE A 275 -7.35 -6.17 -1.21
CA ILE A 275 -8.16 -4.97 -1.04
C ILE A 275 -7.58 -4.12 0.09
N VAL A 276 -7.60 -2.80 -0.09
CA VAL A 276 -7.42 -1.82 0.98
C VAL A 276 -8.57 -0.82 0.92
N ALA A 277 -9.23 -0.57 2.04
CA ALA A 277 -10.42 0.26 2.14
C ALA A 277 -10.19 1.39 3.14
N PHE A 278 -10.24 2.63 2.67
CA PHE A 278 -10.07 3.85 3.46
C PHE A 278 -11.46 4.35 3.92
N ASP A 279 -11.75 4.25 5.22
CA ASP A 279 -12.92 4.71 5.97
C ASP A 279 -14.26 4.50 5.24
N ASN A 280 -14.79 3.26 5.18
CA ASN A 280 -14.39 2.06 5.94
C ASN A 280 -14.46 0.80 5.05
N LEU A 281 -13.82 -0.28 5.49
CA LEU A 281 -14.03 -1.61 4.89
C LEU A 281 -15.51 -2.01 4.99
N ALA A 282 -16.05 -2.57 3.91
CA ALA A 282 -17.46 -2.98 3.83
C ALA A 282 -17.62 -4.48 3.60
N ALA A 283 -18.80 -5.01 3.94
CA ALA A 283 -19.22 -6.34 3.51
C ALA A 283 -19.55 -6.32 2.00
N PRO A 284 -19.23 -7.38 1.24
CA PRO A 284 -19.53 -7.46 -0.20
C PRO A 284 -21.01 -7.80 -0.49
N SER A 285 -21.92 -6.92 -0.06
CA SER A 285 -23.38 -7.09 -0.19
C SER A 285 -23.97 -6.34 -1.40
N VAL A 286 -25.17 -6.76 -1.81
CA VAL A 286 -25.98 -6.14 -2.88
C VAL A 286 -27.32 -5.70 -2.29
N GLY A 287 -27.82 -4.53 -2.69
CA GLY A 287 -29.20 -4.12 -2.46
C GLY A 287 -29.56 -3.74 -1.02
N GLY A 288 -28.65 -3.17 -0.23
CA GLY A 288 -28.93 -2.75 1.14
C GLY A 288 -28.11 -1.55 1.63
N GLY A 289 -28.77 -0.40 1.86
CA GLY A 289 -28.18 0.78 2.51
C GLY A 289 -27.34 1.68 1.59
N ILE A 290 -26.99 2.88 2.12
CA ILE A 290 -25.97 3.78 1.55
C ILE A 290 -24.65 3.00 1.62
N ALA A 291 -23.87 2.93 0.53
CA ALA A 291 -22.64 2.12 0.45
C ALA A 291 -22.82 0.62 0.11
N SER A 292 -23.84 0.25 -0.66
CA SER A 292 -23.99 -1.11 -1.21
C SER A 292 -24.13 -1.11 -2.73
N GLU A 293 -23.79 -2.25 -3.34
CA GLU A 293 -23.92 -2.38 -4.79
C GLU A 293 -25.38 -2.36 -5.22
N GLY A 294 -25.68 -1.55 -6.23
CA GLY A 294 -27.01 -1.38 -6.80
C GLY A 294 -27.40 -2.54 -7.74
N PRO A 295 -28.71 -2.76 -7.98
CA PRO A 295 -29.13 -3.71 -9.00
C PRO A 295 -28.72 -3.22 -10.39
N CYS A 296 -28.55 -4.20 -11.29
CA CYS A 296 -28.29 -3.98 -12.69
C CYS A 296 -29.49 -4.43 -13.54
N PRO A 297 -30.50 -3.57 -13.80
CA PRO A 297 -31.72 -3.96 -14.49
C PRO A 297 -31.50 -4.66 -15.84
N ALA A 298 -30.52 -4.21 -16.61
CA ALA A 298 -30.21 -4.77 -17.92
C ALA A 298 -29.55 -6.16 -17.83
N ASN A 299 -28.87 -6.45 -16.72
CA ASN A 299 -28.29 -7.77 -16.44
C ASN A 299 -28.34 -8.12 -14.95
N PRO A 300 -29.50 -8.55 -14.43
CA PRO A 300 -29.66 -8.79 -12.99
C PRO A 300 -28.75 -9.89 -12.44
N ARG A 301 -28.17 -10.74 -13.30
CA ARG A 301 -27.22 -11.78 -12.91
C ARG A 301 -25.79 -11.26 -12.76
N ALA A 302 -25.48 -10.06 -13.27
CA ALA A 302 -24.15 -9.46 -13.14
C ALA A 302 -23.82 -9.04 -11.70
N ARG A 303 -24.84 -8.79 -10.87
CA ARG A 303 -24.69 -8.27 -9.50
C ARG A 303 -25.29 -9.24 -8.49
N ALA A 304 -24.42 -10.09 -7.95
CA ALA A 304 -24.76 -11.06 -6.92
C ALA A 304 -23.83 -10.86 -5.71
N PRO A 305 -24.32 -11.05 -4.48
CA PRO A 305 -23.47 -11.01 -3.29
C PRO A 305 -22.21 -11.86 -3.50
N ALA A 306 -21.05 -11.29 -3.21
CA ALA A 306 -19.79 -12.00 -3.35
C ALA A 306 -19.39 -12.62 -2.00
N ALA A 307 -18.84 -13.83 -2.04
CA ALA A 307 -18.27 -14.43 -0.84
C ALA A 307 -16.96 -13.74 -0.46
N ILE A 308 -16.71 -13.56 0.84
CA ILE A 308 -15.43 -13.09 1.34
C ILE A 308 -14.38 -14.19 1.12
N THR A 309 -13.44 -13.95 0.21
CA THR A 309 -12.42 -14.91 -0.22
C THR A 309 -11.02 -14.30 -0.38
N LYS A 310 -10.92 -12.97 -0.47
CA LYS A 310 -9.65 -12.26 -0.70
C LYS A 310 -9.30 -11.38 0.49
N PRO A 311 -8.00 -11.27 0.84
CA PRO A 311 -7.54 -10.49 1.97
C PRO A 311 -7.93 -9.01 1.81
N ALA A 312 -8.43 -8.41 2.89
CA ALA A 312 -8.77 -6.99 2.93
C ALA A 312 -8.30 -6.30 4.20
N LEU A 313 -7.77 -5.09 4.05
CA LEU A 313 -7.39 -4.21 5.14
C LEU A 313 -8.32 -3.00 5.13
N GLY A 314 -8.98 -2.76 6.25
CA GLY A 314 -9.60 -1.47 6.52
C GLY A 314 -8.62 -0.52 7.20
N LEU A 315 -8.72 0.75 6.85
CA LEU A 315 -8.12 1.84 7.60
C LEU A 315 -9.21 2.85 7.87
N SER A 316 -9.34 3.27 9.12
CA SER A 316 -10.41 4.14 9.60
C SER A 316 -9.83 5.24 10.50
N ALA A 317 -10.67 6.15 10.96
CA ALA A 317 -10.26 7.20 11.87
C ALA A 317 -11.28 7.40 13.01
N ASP A 318 -10.89 8.14 14.04
CA ASP A 318 -11.76 8.45 15.19
C ASP A 318 -13.02 9.20 14.80
N TYR A 319 -12.91 10.14 13.85
CA TYR A 319 -13.99 11.05 13.49
C TYR A 319 -14.46 10.84 12.05
N PHE A 320 -15.76 10.96 11.83
CA PHE A 320 -16.36 10.87 10.49
C PHE A 320 -16.42 12.26 9.81
N LEU A 321 -17.30 12.43 8.82
CA LEU A 321 -17.52 13.66 8.06
C LEU A 321 -18.94 14.25 8.32
N PRO A 322 -19.06 15.57 8.59
CA PRO A 322 -18.00 16.43 9.12
C PRO A 322 -17.53 15.92 10.49
N PRO A 323 -16.27 16.15 10.87
CA PRO A 323 -15.76 15.69 12.15
C PRO A 323 -16.51 16.40 13.28
N THR A 324 -16.88 15.65 14.31
CA THR A 324 -17.52 16.15 15.53
C THR A 324 -16.93 15.41 16.72
N PRO A 325 -16.63 16.09 17.84
CA PRO A 325 -16.13 15.41 19.02
C PRO A 325 -17.18 14.46 19.60
N ASN A 326 -16.72 13.37 20.19
CA ASN A 326 -17.57 12.42 20.88
C ASN A 326 -18.14 13.04 22.17
N LEU A 327 -19.42 12.81 22.45
CA LEU A 327 -20.06 13.26 23.71
C LEU A 327 -20.02 12.18 24.81
N SER A 328 -19.66 10.97 24.43
CA SER A 328 -19.47 9.80 25.29
C SER A 328 -18.54 8.82 24.60
N ALA A 329 -18.02 7.84 25.33
CA ALA A 329 -17.22 6.78 24.74
C ALA A 329 -18.03 6.03 23.66
N PRO A 330 -17.52 5.91 22.42
CA PRO A 330 -18.22 5.22 21.35
C PRO A 330 -18.07 3.70 21.49
N SER A 331 -18.92 2.94 20.78
CA SER A 331 -18.79 1.47 20.78
C SER A 331 -17.43 1.06 20.18
N PRO A 332 -16.55 0.36 20.94
CA PRO A 332 -15.18 0.10 20.48
C PRO A 332 -15.09 -0.72 19.19
N LEU A 333 -16.05 -1.62 18.97
CA LEU A 333 -16.05 -2.49 17.78
C LEU A 333 -16.72 -1.85 16.56
N ALA A 334 -17.25 -0.62 16.66
CA ALA A 334 -18.04 -0.01 15.59
C ALA A 334 -17.28 0.10 14.25
N LYS A 335 -15.95 0.25 14.30
CA LYS A 335 -15.07 0.37 13.12
C LYS A 335 -14.50 -0.97 12.63
N SER A 336 -14.53 -2.01 13.46
CA SER A 336 -13.86 -3.29 13.18
C SER A 336 -14.81 -4.43 12.80
N THR A 337 -16.13 -4.17 12.76
CA THR A 337 -17.18 -5.16 12.43
C THR A 337 -16.84 -5.92 11.15
N GLU A 338 -16.43 -5.19 10.11
CA GLU A 338 -16.28 -5.78 8.78
C GLU A 338 -14.97 -6.56 8.68
N SER A 339 -13.90 -6.04 9.28
CA SER A 339 -12.64 -6.76 9.45
C SER A 339 -12.83 -8.09 10.19
N LEU A 340 -13.67 -8.13 11.23
CA LEU A 340 -14.01 -9.35 11.98
C LEU A 340 -14.83 -10.34 11.14
N ALA A 341 -15.73 -9.87 10.28
CA ALA A 341 -16.46 -10.73 9.35
C ALA A 341 -15.49 -11.43 8.37
N TYR A 342 -14.45 -10.73 7.92
CA TYR A 342 -13.41 -11.33 7.06
C TYR A 342 -12.59 -12.38 7.80
N SER A 343 -12.15 -12.10 9.03
CA SER A 343 -11.46 -13.09 9.87
C SER A 343 -12.34 -14.33 10.10
N SER A 344 -13.63 -14.13 10.34
CA SER A 344 -14.60 -15.22 10.54
C SER A 344 -14.79 -16.09 9.29
N ALA A 345 -14.59 -15.52 8.09
CA ALA A 345 -14.57 -16.25 6.83
C ALA A 345 -13.24 -17.01 6.58
N GLY A 346 -12.27 -16.92 7.50
CA GLY A 346 -10.95 -17.54 7.36
C GLY A 346 -10.03 -16.78 6.40
N VAL A 347 -10.31 -15.50 6.15
CA VAL A 347 -9.55 -14.62 5.27
C VAL A 347 -8.71 -13.67 6.11
N ASP A 348 -7.47 -13.41 5.68
CA ASP A 348 -6.61 -12.47 6.37
C ASP A 348 -7.19 -11.05 6.31
N SER A 349 -7.27 -10.38 7.46
CA SER A 349 -7.84 -9.04 7.56
C SER A 349 -7.19 -8.17 8.62
N GLY A 350 -7.49 -6.87 8.57
CA GLY A 350 -7.10 -5.89 9.57
C GLY A 350 -8.03 -4.69 9.56
N GLU A 351 -7.98 -3.90 10.62
CA GLU A 351 -8.60 -2.58 10.72
C GLU A 351 -7.63 -1.69 11.49
N ILE A 352 -7.06 -0.68 10.85
CA ILE A 352 -6.14 0.28 11.49
C ILE A 352 -6.89 1.59 11.70
N ILE A 353 -6.99 2.06 12.93
CA ILE A 353 -7.74 3.27 13.26
C ILE A 353 -6.81 4.38 13.72
N ILE A 354 -6.78 5.47 12.95
CA ILE A 354 -5.96 6.65 13.19
C ILE A 354 -6.54 7.45 14.36
N ARG A 355 -5.71 7.64 15.39
CA ARG A 355 -6.00 8.44 16.58
C ARG A 355 -6.16 9.91 16.23
N GLY A 356 -7.28 10.48 16.65
CA GLY A 356 -7.63 11.87 16.43
C GLY A 356 -7.78 12.25 14.95
N GLY A 357 -7.70 11.26 14.05
CA GLY A 357 -7.88 11.48 12.62
C GLY A 357 -9.36 11.64 12.28
N SER A 358 -9.63 12.10 11.07
CA SER A 358 -10.97 12.19 10.50
C SER A 358 -11.10 11.42 9.18
N HIS A 359 -12.31 11.38 8.63
CA HIS A 359 -12.56 10.93 7.25
C HIS A 359 -11.63 11.58 6.22
N LEU A 360 -11.10 12.77 6.52
CA LEU A 360 -10.28 13.57 5.63
C LEU A 360 -8.80 13.24 5.75
N ASP A 361 -8.41 12.32 6.63
CA ASP A 361 -7.04 11.81 6.66
C ASP A 361 -6.64 11.07 5.38
N PHE A 362 -7.62 10.46 4.72
CA PHE A 362 -7.46 9.60 3.54
C PHE A 362 -7.43 10.33 2.19
N SER A 363 -7.68 11.64 2.21
CA SER A 363 -7.54 12.54 1.06
C SER A 363 -6.69 13.73 1.46
N TRP A 364 -5.64 14.05 0.71
CA TRP A 364 -4.80 15.20 1.04
C TRP A 364 -5.47 16.50 0.60
N ILE A 365 -6.17 17.19 1.51
CA ILE A 365 -6.83 18.47 1.21
C ILE A 365 -6.08 19.60 1.93
N PRO A 366 -5.38 20.50 1.22
CA PRO A 366 -4.67 21.62 1.84
C PRO A 366 -5.61 22.78 2.18
N ASN A 367 -6.59 22.53 3.05
CA ASN A 367 -7.60 23.50 3.47
C ASN A 367 -8.01 23.28 4.93
N GLN A 368 -7.89 24.31 5.75
CA GLN A 368 -8.18 24.27 7.20
C GLN A 368 -9.61 23.83 7.54
N ALA A 369 -10.57 24.02 6.64
CA ALA A 369 -11.95 23.52 6.84
C ALA A 369 -12.05 21.99 6.82
N PHE A 370 -11.00 21.31 6.33
CA PHE A 370 -10.94 19.87 6.16
C PHE A 370 -9.87 19.27 7.07
N GLY A 371 -10.19 19.21 8.37
CA GLY A 371 -9.23 18.80 9.40
C GLY A 371 -8.78 17.34 9.28
N ALA A 372 -7.49 17.10 9.41
CA ALA A 372 -6.84 15.80 9.39
C ALA A 372 -5.58 15.79 10.28
N SER A 373 -5.18 14.60 10.73
CA SER A 373 -4.00 14.42 11.59
C SER A 373 -2.68 14.70 10.86
N LEU A 374 -1.61 14.98 11.62
CA LEU A 374 -0.28 15.25 11.06
C LEU A 374 0.28 14.03 10.32
N ARG A 375 0.22 12.85 10.94
CA ARG A 375 0.89 11.63 10.46
C ARG A 375 -0.05 10.63 9.78
N GLY A 376 -1.34 10.91 9.65
CA GLY A 376 -2.32 9.98 9.06
C GLY A 376 -1.95 9.53 7.65
N ALA A 377 -1.54 10.45 6.76
CA ALA A 377 -1.12 10.10 5.40
C ALA A 377 0.08 9.13 5.37
N ASP A 378 1.03 9.30 6.28
CA ASP A 378 2.20 8.41 6.41
C ASP A 378 1.79 7.00 6.89
N GLU A 379 0.91 6.92 7.88
CA GLU A 379 0.40 5.64 8.40
C GLU A 379 -0.44 4.89 7.34
N ILE A 380 -1.30 5.62 6.64
CA ILE A 380 -2.12 5.09 5.54
C ILE A 380 -1.23 4.48 4.46
N ASP A 381 -0.25 5.24 3.98
CA ASP A 381 0.64 4.78 2.93
C ASP A 381 1.50 3.58 3.38
N TRP A 382 2.02 3.61 4.62
CA TRP A 382 2.79 2.51 5.19
C TRP A 382 2.03 1.19 5.18
N TYR A 383 0.82 1.18 5.75
CA TYR A 383 0.02 -0.03 5.87
C TYR A 383 -0.52 -0.49 4.52
N THR A 384 -0.90 0.44 3.64
CA THR A 384 -1.32 0.13 2.26
C THR A 384 -0.21 -0.56 1.48
N THR A 385 0.99 0.01 1.50
CA THR A 385 2.15 -0.54 0.79
C THR A 385 2.58 -1.89 1.37
N ALA A 386 2.61 -2.04 2.69
CA ALA A 386 2.95 -3.31 3.35
C ALA A 386 1.91 -4.41 3.05
N TRP A 387 0.61 -4.07 3.02
CA TRP A 387 -0.45 -5.00 2.69
C TRP A 387 -0.32 -5.55 1.28
N PHE A 388 -0.16 -4.68 0.28
CA PHE A 388 0.01 -5.14 -1.09
C PHE A 388 1.32 -5.88 -1.31
N ASP A 389 2.41 -5.50 -0.64
CA ASP A 389 3.67 -6.23 -0.73
C ASP A 389 3.52 -7.67 -0.22
N LYS A 390 2.73 -7.87 0.83
CA LYS A 390 2.40 -9.20 1.34
C LYS A 390 1.61 -10.03 0.32
N TYR A 391 0.50 -9.51 -0.21
CA TYR A 391 -0.44 -10.35 -0.97
C TYR A 391 -0.18 -10.36 -2.47
N LEU A 392 0.33 -9.26 -3.04
CA LEU A 392 0.61 -9.15 -4.46
C LEU A 392 2.06 -9.54 -4.76
N LYS A 393 3.03 -9.05 -4.00
CA LYS A 393 4.45 -9.40 -4.23
C LYS A 393 4.88 -10.68 -3.53
N ARG A 394 4.17 -11.11 -2.49
CA ARG A 394 4.60 -12.20 -1.59
C ARG A 394 5.96 -11.89 -0.96
N ASP A 395 6.18 -10.62 -0.63
CA ASP A 395 7.40 -10.16 0.00
C ASP A 395 7.44 -10.65 1.47
N PRO A 396 8.42 -11.50 1.85
CA PRO A 396 8.51 -11.99 3.22
C PRO A 396 8.86 -10.89 4.25
N SER A 397 9.36 -9.73 3.81
CA SER A 397 9.60 -8.59 4.69
C SER A 397 8.33 -7.81 5.04
N ALA A 398 7.23 -8.02 4.31
CA ALA A 398 5.98 -7.32 4.54
C ALA A 398 5.39 -7.61 5.93
N ASP A 399 5.58 -8.82 6.46
CA ASP A 399 5.15 -9.16 7.82
C ASP A 399 5.80 -8.24 8.86
N ALA A 400 7.10 -7.96 8.74
CA ALA A 400 7.79 -7.07 9.69
C ALA A 400 7.25 -5.63 9.64
N ARG A 401 6.79 -5.18 8.47
CA ARG A 401 6.17 -3.86 8.31
C ARG A 401 4.74 -3.81 8.82
N LEU A 402 3.94 -4.86 8.61
CA LEU A 402 2.58 -4.94 9.15
C LEU A 402 2.57 -5.08 10.68
N LEU A 403 3.56 -5.78 11.25
CA LEU A 403 3.71 -6.01 12.69
C LEU A 403 4.61 -4.95 13.35
N THR A 404 4.84 -3.80 12.71
CA THR A 404 5.70 -2.76 13.28
C THR A 404 5.11 -2.20 14.58
N ASP A 405 5.98 -1.83 15.54
CA ASP A 405 5.59 -1.02 16.70
C ASP A 405 5.91 0.48 16.52
N ARG A 406 6.39 0.91 15.33
CA ARG A 406 6.77 2.32 15.08
C ARG A 406 5.63 3.29 15.37
N TRP A 407 4.42 2.91 14.99
CA TRP A 407 3.22 3.75 15.11
C TRP A 407 2.72 3.86 16.54
N ARG A 408 3.25 3.06 17.47
CA ARG A 408 3.02 3.21 18.91
C ARG A 408 3.96 4.24 19.55
N HIS A 409 5.02 4.60 18.85
CA HIS A 409 6.16 5.35 19.37
C HIS A 409 6.65 6.37 18.33
N ASP A 410 5.75 6.98 17.55
CA ASP A 410 6.13 7.95 16.54
C ASP A 410 6.63 9.24 17.20
N GLY A 411 7.87 9.61 16.88
CA GLY A 411 8.52 10.75 17.52
C GLY A 411 8.03 12.11 17.03
N GLN A 412 7.50 12.22 15.80
CA GLN A 412 6.99 13.50 15.30
C GLN A 412 5.61 13.78 15.90
N GLU A 413 4.79 12.74 15.99
CA GLU A 413 3.52 12.75 16.71
C GLU A 413 3.73 13.15 18.18
N ALA A 414 4.62 12.47 18.90
CA ALA A 414 4.93 12.80 20.29
C ALA A 414 5.49 14.23 20.48
N ALA A 415 6.09 14.83 19.44
CA ALA A 415 6.66 16.16 19.53
C ALA A 415 5.59 17.26 19.51
N ILE A 416 4.42 17.00 18.90
CA ILE A 416 3.32 17.96 18.80
C ILE A 416 2.13 17.63 19.71
N ASP A 417 1.98 16.37 20.11
CA ASP A 417 0.93 15.94 21.04
C ASP A 417 1.13 16.60 22.42
N PRO A 418 0.10 17.25 23.00
CA PRO A 418 0.21 17.92 24.30
C PRO A 418 0.63 17.02 25.47
N ASN A 419 0.40 15.71 25.35
CA ASN A 419 0.76 14.72 26.35
C ASN A 419 2.04 13.94 25.97
N HIS A 420 2.70 14.33 24.87
CA HIS A 420 3.82 13.61 24.27
C HIS A 420 3.54 12.15 23.94
N ASP A 421 2.27 11.81 23.64
CA ASP A 421 1.88 10.47 23.26
C ASP A 421 2.07 10.25 21.76
N GLY A 422 3.13 9.52 21.39
CA GLY A 422 3.47 9.16 20.01
C GLY A 422 2.67 7.98 19.44
N ASN A 423 1.63 7.52 20.12
CA ASN A 423 0.83 6.38 19.67
C ASN A 423 -0.30 6.84 18.74
N MET A 424 -0.18 6.47 17.48
CA MET A 424 -1.08 6.79 16.37
C MET A 424 -2.37 5.96 16.34
N PHE A 425 -2.46 4.86 17.10
CA PHE A 425 -3.67 4.04 17.11
C PHE A 425 -4.75 4.63 18.01
N SER A 426 -6.01 4.62 17.59
CA SER A 426 -7.14 5.19 18.35
C SER A 426 -7.24 4.70 19.81
N PHE A 427 -7.69 5.59 20.69
CA PHE A 427 -8.09 5.25 22.06
C PHE A 427 -9.42 4.51 22.14
N TYR A 428 -10.32 4.82 21.19
CA TYR A 428 -11.71 4.42 21.21
C TYR A 428 -11.93 3.10 20.48
N TYR A 429 -11.25 2.94 19.35
CA TYR A 429 -11.43 1.83 18.45
C TYR A 429 -10.11 1.04 18.37
N PRO A 430 -10.06 -0.19 18.90
CA PRO A 430 -8.84 -0.96 18.89
C PRO A 430 -8.48 -1.36 17.45
N SER A 431 -7.27 -0.96 17.05
CA SER A 431 -6.71 -1.39 15.77
C SER A 431 -6.35 -2.86 15.83
N ARG A 432 -6.70 -3.63 14.80
CA ARG A 432 -6.55 -5.08 14.77
C ARG A 432 -5.87 -5.59 13.51
N LEU A 433 -5.20 -6.73 13.64
CA LEU A 433 -4.63 -7.50 12.53
C LEU A 433 -4.77 -8.99 12.82
N ASP A 434 -5.31 -9.72 11.85
CA ASP A 434 -5.46 -11.17 11.87
C ASP A 434 -4.98 -11.77 10.54
N ILE A 435 -3.69 -12.14 10.49
CA ILE A 435 -3.01 -12.50 9.24
C ILE A 435 -2.14 -13.76 9.38
N GLY A 436 -2.07 -14.57 8.33
CA GLY A 436 -1.07 -15.64 8.22
C GLY A 436 0.33 -15.07 8.04
N LEU A 437 1.36 -15.69 8.63
CA LEU A 437 2.75 -15.24 8.51
C LEU A 437 3.52 -16.03 7.44
N ALA A 438 4.41 -15.36 6.71
CA ALA A 438 5.27 -15.95 5.69
C ALA A 438 6.23 -17.02 6.27
N ALA A 439 6.63 -16.86 7.54
CA ALA A 439 7.43 -17.85 8.27
C ALA A 439 6.59 -19.05 8.78
N GLY A 440 5.27 -19.05 8.53
CA GLY A 440 4.32 -19.99 9.11
C GLY A 440 3.72 -19.47 10.42
N GLY A 441 2.50 -19.93 10.72
CA GLY A 441 1.72 -19.45 11.86
C GLY A 441 0.79 -18.29 11.49
N ARG A 442 0.15 -17.71 12.50
CA ARG A 442 -0.82 -16.61 12.37
C ARG A 442 -0.50 -15.56 13.43
N PHE A 443 -0.55 -14.30 13.05
CA PHE A 443 -0.52 -13.17 13.97
C PHE A 443 -1.96 -12.72 14.19
N VAL A 444 -2.39 -12.74 15.45
CA VAL A 444 -3.71 -12.28 15.87
C VAL A 444 -3.49 -11.23 16.94
N CYS A 445 -3.90 -10.00 16.64
CA CYS A 445 -3.85 -8.89 17.57
C CYS A 445 -5.16 -8.12 17.44
N GLU A 446 -5.94 -8.12 18.50
CA GLU A 446 -7.24 -7.44 18.53
C GLU A 446 -7.14 -6.03 19.12
N ASP A 447 -5.93 -5.60 19.52
CA ASP A 447 -5.62 -4.22 19.90
C ASP A 447 -4.11 -3.94 19.76
N LEU A 448 -3.72 -3.24 18.69
CA LEU A 448 -2.33 -2.87 18.39
C LEU A 448 -1.82 -1.75 19.31
N ARG A 449 -2.70 -0.97 19.94
CA ARG A 449 -2.32 0.19 20.76
C ARG A 449 -1.43 -0.17 21.96
N PRO A 450 -1.81 -1.11 22.85
CA PRO A 450 -0.93 -1.57 23.94
C PRO A 450 0.21 -2.47 23.43
N GLY A 451 0.11 -2.96 22.19
CA GLY A 451 1.07 -3.85 21.55
C GLY A 451 0.74 -5.33 21.76
N CYS A 452 1.17 -6.14 20.79
CA CYS A 452 0.96 -7.58 20.77
C CYS A 452 2.27 -8.35 20.65
N ALA A 453 2.25 -9.61 21.10
CA ALA A 453 3.39 -10.51 20.95
C ALA A 453 3.73 -10.68 19.46
N GLY A 454 5.00 -10.42 19.10
CA GLY A 454 5.49 -10.49 17.73
C GLY A 454 5.65 -9.13 17.06
N MET A 455 5.12 -8.05 17.65
CA MET A 455 5.39 -6.70 17.16
C MET A 455 6.85 -6.29 17.42
N SER A 456 7.41 -5.47 16.53
CA SER A 456 8.81 -5.02 16.65
C SER A 456 9.10 -3.76 15.84
N ALA A 457 10.00 -2.92 16.36
CA ALA A 457 10.60 -1.80 15.62
C ALA A 457 11.51 -2.23 14.46
N ALA A 458 11.84 -3.53 14.36
CA ALA A 458 12.73 -4.07 13.33
C ALA A 458 11.97 -4.35 12.01
N ASP A 459 11.29 -3.33 11.47
CA ASP A 459 10.47 -3.41 10.26
C ASP A 459 11.25 -3.18 8.95
N GLY A 460 12.53 -2.84 9.05
CA GLY A 460 13.42 -2.66 7.90
C GLY A 460 13.44 -1.24 7.32
N TYR A 461 12.65 -0.30 7.84
CA TYR A 461 12.73 1.13 7.47
C TYR A 461 13.53 1.89 8.53
N ALA A 462 14.58 2.61 8.10
CA ALA A 462 15.42 3.38 9.01
C ALA A 462 14.89 4.81 9.22
N GLY A 463 14.84 5.26 10.48
CA GLY A 463 14.38 6.61 10.82
C GLY A 463 12.86 6.78 10.75
N SER A 464 12.40 8.03 10.80
CA SER A 464 10.99 8.37 10.64
C SER A 464 10.56 8.12 9.20
N TYR A 465 9.39 7.49 9.04
CA TYR A 465 8.73 7.41 7.74
C TYR A 465 8.34 8.80 7.26
N ASP A 466 8.34 9.02 5.95
CA ASP A 466 7.86 10.24 5.30
C ASP A 466 7.60 9.90 3.83
N PHE A 467 6.32 9.82 3.45
CA PHE A 467 5.94 9.46 2.08
C PHE A 467 6.51 10.44 1.05
N VAL A 468 6.62 11.73 1.38
CA VAL A 468 7.12 12.78 0.47
C VAL A 468 8.58 12.53 0.12
N ASN A 469 9.38 12.04 1.07
CA ASN A 469 10.78 11.68 0.79
C ASN A 469 10.90 10.46 -0.13
N ILE A 470 9.94 9.55 -0.08
CA ILE A 470 9.88 8.38 -0.96
C ILE A 470 9.48 8.83 -2.36
N ASP A 471 8.40 9.59 -2.48
CA ASP A 471 7.86 10.09 -3.74
C ASP A 471 8.89 10.94 -4.49
N ARG A 472 9.57 11.83 -3.78
CA ARG A 472 10.57 12.74 -4.35
C ARG A 472 11.97 12.13 -4.46
N SER A 473 12.13 10.86 -4.17
CA SER A 473 13.40 10.17 -4.42
C SER A 473 13.67 10.11 -5.94
N PRO A 474 14.92 10.11 -6.42
CA PRO A 474 15.21 9.88 -7.84
C PRO A 474 14.68 8.53 -8.32
N ASP A 475 14.26 8.42 -9.58
CA ASP A 475 13.95 7.12 -10.17
C ASP A 475 15.18 6.21 -10.15
N GLY A 476 15.06 5.08 -9.47
CA GLY A 476 16.13 4.13 -9.23
C GLY A 476 15.52 2.80 -8.79
N PRO A 477 16.25 1.67 -8.97
CA PRO A 477 15.73 0.34 -8.71
C PRO A 477 15.06 0.33 -7.34
N ALA A 478 13.76 -0.03 -7.30
CA ALA A 478 12.93 0.03 -6.11
C ALA A 478 13.76 -0.35 -4.89
N SER A 479 14.08 0.66 -4.07
CA SER A 479 14.81 0.43 -2.84
C SER A 479 13.90 -0.51 -2.05
N SER A 480 14.36 -1.75 -1.81
CA SER A 480 13.88 -2.44 -0.63
C SER A 480 14.06 -1.42 0.48
N VAL A 481 12.97 -1.07 1.14
CA VAL A 481 12.84 0.04 2.09
C VAL A 481 13.99 0.12 3.13
N ALA A 482 14.77 -0.95 3.28
CA ALA A 482 16.13 -0.92 3.79
C ALA A 482 17.15 -0.26 2.83
N SER A 483 17.24 1.08 2.85
CA SER A 483 18.48 1.90 2.70
C SER A 483 18.32 3.06 1.73
N THR A 484 17.86 4.20 2.25
CA THR A 484 18.37 5.52 1.82
C THR A 484 18.09 6.54 2.91
N LEU A 485 19.13 6.88 3.69
CA LEU A 485 19.58 8.24 4.03
C LEU A 485 20.85 8.14 4.89
N SER A 486 21.84 9.00 4.60
CA SER A 486 23.24 8.90 5.02
C SER A 486 23.48 9.06 6.54
N PRO A 487 24.62 8.55 7.07
CA PRO A 487 24.86 8.44 8.50
C PRO A 487 25.58 9.69 9.04
N GLN A 488 24.92 10.44 9.91
CA GLN A 488 25.63 11.18 10.95
C GLN A 488 25.13 10.69 12.30
N GLY A 489 26.01 9.98 13.00
CA GLY A 489 25.76 9.54 14.38
C GLY A 489 25.19 8.14 14.51
N LEU A 490 25.92 7.10 14.10
CA LEU A 490 25.66 5.74 14.59
C LEU A 490 26.95 5.02 14.98
N ALA A 491 26.85 4.35 16.12
CA ALA A 491 27.79 3.37 16.67
C ALA A 491 28.32 2.40 15.59
N PRO A 492 29.52 1.84 15.75
CA PRO A 492 30.17 1.07 14.69
C PRO A 492 29.31 -0.11 14.25
N ALA A 493 28.92 -0.08 12.97
CA ALA A 493 28.15 -1.12 12.30
C ALA A 493 28.72 -2.52 12.58
N LEU A 494 27.83 -3.45 12.97
CA LEU A 494 28.12 -4.87 13.11
C LEU A 494 28.53 -5.43 11.74
N CYS A 495 29.84 -5.47 11.49
CA CYS A 495 30.37 -6.01 10.25
C CYS A 495 29.94 -7.48 10.07
N THR A 496 29.28 -7.76 8.95
CA THR A 496 29.10 -9.12 8.43
C THR A 496 30.22 -9.45 7.46
N SER A 497 30.92 -10.55 7.71
CA SER A 497 32.06 -10.97 6.88
C SER A 497 31.62 -11.26 5.45
N ARG A 498 32.34 -10.70 4.46
CA ARG A 498 32.28 -11.10 3.04
C ARG A 498 33.51 -11.89 2.59
N ARG A 499 34.33 -12.35 3.55
CA ARG A 499 35.65 -12.89 3.26
C ARG A 499 35.59 -14.30 2.69
N THR A 500 36.42 -14.54 1.69
CA THR A 500 36.82 -15.88 1.27
C THR A 500 38.31 -16.04 1.51
N ILE A 501 38.70 -17.10 2.21
CA ILE A 501 40.11 -17.39 2.49
C ILE A 501 40.51 -18.71 1.85
N THR A 502 41.81 -18.87 1.57
CA THR A 502 42.37 -20.15 1.13
C THR A 502 43.31 -20.63 2.21
N VAL A 503 43.01 -21.78 2.82
CA VAL A 503 43.93 -22.45 3.75
C VAL A 503 44.79 -23.40 2.94
N ARG A 504 46.10 -23.21 2.95
CA ARG A 504 47.09 -24.08 2.30
C ARG A 504 47.95 -24.76 3.37
N MET A 505 48.06 -26.08 3.29
CA MET A 505 48.90 -26.87 4.18
C MET A 505 50.34 -26.90 3.66
N PRO A 506 51.36 -26.67 4.53
CA PRO A 506 52.75 -26.68 4.11
C PRO A 506 53.16 -28.06 3.59
N ALA A 507 53.96 -28.06 2.52
CA ALA A 507 54.55 -29.28 2.01
C ALA A 507 55.56 -29.83 3.02
N ARG A 508 55.45 -31.12 3.37
CA ARG A 508 56.42 -31.82 4.23
C ARG A 508 57.02 -32.99 3.47
N ARG A 509 58.35 -33.13 3.53
CA ARG A 509 59.09 -34.21 2.88
C ARG A 509 58.58 -35.56 3.41
N GLY A 510 58.19 -36.46 2.50
CA GLY A 510 57.63 -37.78 2.84
C GLY A 510 56.12 -37.84 3.16
N LEU A 511 55.42 -36.70 3.29
CA LEU A 511 53.97 -36.66 3.57
C LEU A 511 53.14 -36.48 2.30
N ARG A 512 52.40 -37.51 1.90
CA ARG A 512 51.38 -37.43 0.85
C ARG A 512 50.00 -37.23 1.47
N LEU A 513 49.53 -35.97 1.49
CA LEU A 513 48.20 -35.61 1.98
C LEU A 513 47.15 -35.99 0.93
N THR A 514 46.22 -36.86 1.30
CA THR A 514 45.16 -37.36 0.39
C THR A 514 43.87 -36.59 0.54
N ARG A 515 43.56 -36.08 1.74
CA ARG A 515 42.32 -35.34 2.01
C ARG A 515 42.52 -34.32 3.13
N LEU A 516 42.02 -33.12 2.90
CA LEU A 516 41.86 -32.07 3.90
C LEU A 516 40.36 -31.81 4.09
N THR A 517 39.88 -31.91 5.33
CA THR A 517 38.49 -31.62 5.68
C THR A 517 38.43 -30.46 6.67
N VAL A 518 37.55 -29.50 6.42
CA VAL A 518 37.40 -28.28 7.22
C VAL A 518 36.03 -28.28 7.89
N TRP A 519 36.01 -27.95 9.18
CA TRP A 519 34.81 -27.87 10.02
C TRP A 519 34.71 -26.49 10.67
N PHE A 520 33.48 -26.03 10.85
CA PHE A 520 33.11 -24.90 11.70
C PHE A 520 32.08 -25.39 12.72
N GLY A 521 32.44 -25.38 14.00
CA GLY A 521 31.68 -26.09 15.03
C GLY A 521 31.53 -27.58 14.67
N ALA A 522 30.30 -28.08 14.70
CA ALA A 522 29.95 -29.45 14.29
C ALA A 522 29.68 -29.60 12.77
N ARG A 523 29.66 -28.51 11.99
CA ARG A 523 29.32 -28.55 10.56
C ARG A 523 30.57 -28.68 9.68
N ARG A 524 30.57 -29.64 8.75
CA ARG A 524 31.60 -29.79 7.72
C ARG A 524 31.38 -28.75 6.62
N ILE A 525 32.33 -27.83 6.43
CA ILE A 525 32.19 -26.72 5.47
C ILE A 525 32.98 -26.92 4.18
N ALA A 526 34.03 -27.75 4.19
CA ALA A 526 34.75 -28.12 2.98
C ALA A 526 35.44 -29.49 3.12
N SER A 527 35.59 -30.22 2.02
CA SER A 527 36.41 -31.43 1.97
C SER A 527 37.04 -31.54 0.59
N VAL A 528 38.36 -31.47 0.52
CA VAL A 528 39.11 -31.40 -0.73
C VAL A 528 40.17 -32.50 -0.82
N ARG A 529 40.43 -32.98 -2.03
CA ARG A 529 41.58 -33.83 -2.33
C ARG A 529 42.77 -32.92 -2.61
N GLY A 530 43.81 -32.98 -1.79
CA GLY A 530 44.98 -32.10 -1.89
C GLY A 530 45.19 -31.19 -0.68
N ARG A 531 46.15 -30.27 -0.79
CA ARG A 531 46.70 -29.49 0.34
C ARG A 531 46.04 -28.11 0.54
N SER A 532 45.05 -27.73 -0.25
CA SER A 532 44.46 -26.38 -0.19
C SER A 532 42.94 -26.41 -0.25
N ALA A 533 42.29 -25.71 0.68
CA ALA A 533 40.83 -25.54 0.72
C ALA A 533 40.44 -24.06 0.69
N ARG A 534 39.49 -23.69 -0.18
CA ARG A 534 38.88 -22.35 -0.22
C ARG A 534 37.65 -22.34 0.69
N ILE A 535 37.58 -21.40 1.62
CA ILE A 535 36.58 -21.33 2.68
C ILE A 535 35.88 -19.98 2.61
N ARG A 536 34.56 -20.00 2.42
CA ARG A 536 33.72 -18.80 2.41
C ARG A 536 33.22 -18.55 3.83
N LEU A 537 33.50 -17.36 4.37
CA LEU A 537 33.04 -16.92 5.70
C LEU A 537 31.91 -15.90 5.57
N ILE A 538 31.12 -15.98 4.49
CA ILE A 538 30.12 -14.97 4.14
C ILE A 538 28.95 -15.03 5.14
N GLY A 539 28.53 -13.88 5.66
CA GLY A 539 27.37 -13.73 6.56
C GLY A 539 27.66 -13.96 8.05
N LEU A 540 28.92 -14.20 8.44
CA LEU A 540 29.29 -14.37 9.86
C LEU A 540 29.50 -13.02 10.56
N PRO A 541 29.06 -12.85 11.82
CA PRO A 541 29.21 -11.60 12.57
C PRO A 541 30.69 -11.28 12.88
N ARG A 542 30.97 -10.02 13.22
CA ARG A 542 32.31 -9.53 13.59
C ARG A 542 32.85 -10.30 14.79
N GLY A 543 33.99 -10.94 14.63
CA GLY A 543 34.61 -11.72 15.69
C GLY A 543 35.69 -12.67 15.20
N HIS A 544 36.02 -13.65 16.04
CA HIS A 544 36.96 -14.71 15.72
C HIS A 544 36.24 -16.04 15.53
N VAL A 545 36.37 -16.66 14.37
CA VAL A 545 35.92 -18.03 14.13
C VAL A 545 37.05 -19.02 14.30
N ARG A 546 36.73 -20.17 14.92
CA ARG A 546 37.63 -21.31 15.02
C ARG A 546 37.23 -22.35 13.98
N LEU A 547 38.15 -22.67 13.08
CA LEU A 547 38.02 -23.76 12.14
C LEU A 547 38.81 -24.96 12.61
N THR A 548 38.25 -26.15 12.44
CA THR A 548 38.95 -27.42 12.68
C THR A 548 39.31 -28.05 11.34
N LEU A 549 40.60 -28.21 11.08
CA LEU A 549 41.18 -28.79 9.88
C LEU A 549 41.63 -30.21 10.19
N ARG A 550 41.11 -31.20 9.45
CA ARG A 550 41.52 -32.60 9.58
C ARG A 550 42.30 -33.02 8.34
N GLU A 551 43.56 -33.33 8.54
CA GLU A 551 44.47 -33.88 7.54
C GLU A 551 44.40 -35.40 7.54
N THR A 552 44.37 -35.98 6.35
CA THR A 552 44.41 -37.42 6.13
C THR A 552 45.40 -37.69 5.01
N GLY A 553 46.32 -38.63 5.21
CA GLY A 553 47.37 -38.91 4.23
C GLY A 553 48.21 -40.14 4.58
N ARG A 554 49.37 -40.24 3.93
CA ARG A 554 50.41 -41.23 4.22
C ARG A 554 51.73 -40.52 4.48
N LEU A 555 52.46 -40.97 5.51
CA LEU A 555 53.85 -40.58 5.78
C LEU A 555 54.71 -41.83 5.57
N GLY A 556 55.42 -41.90 4.44
CA GLY A 556 56.02 -43.15 3.97
C GLY A 556 54.96 -44.24 3.75
N ARG A 557 55.12 -45.40 4.41
CA ARG A 557 54.17 -46.53 4.34
C ARG A 557 53.03 -46.47 5.38
N ARG A 558 53.06 -45.53 6.34
CA ARG A 558 52.07 -45.46 7.43
C ARG A 558 50.95 -44.47 7.14
N ALA A 559 49.74 -44.80 7.58
CA ALA A 559 48.60 -43.88 7.54
C ALA A 559 48.82 -42.71 8.52
N PHE A 560 48.45 -41.51 8.09
CA PHE A 560 48.61 -40.27 8.85
C PHE A 560 47.26 -39.58 9.00
N ARG A 561 46.91 -39.19 10.23
CA ARG A 561 45.77 -38.34 10.54
C ARG A 561 46.19 -37.27 11.54
N ARG A 562 45.82 -36.03 11.28
CA ARG A 562 46.11 -34.91 12.18
C ARG A 562 44.96 -33.92 12.19
N THR A 563 44.72 -33.31 13.35
CA THR A 563 43.73 -32.25 13.50
C THR A 563 44.44 -30.96 13.91
N LEU A 564 44.09 -29.86 13.26
CA LEU A 564 44.60 -28.52 13.50
C LEU A 564 43.44 -27.58 13.75
N ARG A 565 43.65 -26.55 14.58
CA ARG A 565 42.65 -25.51 14.83
C ARG A 565 43.19 -24.17 14.35
N LEU A 566 42.42 -23.48 13.53
CA LEU A 566 42.78 -22.18 12.95
C LEU A 566 41.81 -21.12 13.45
N ARG A 567 42.31 -20.04 14.05
CA ARG A 567 41.51 -18.89 14.49
C ARG A 567 41.61 -17.78 13.46
N LEU A 568 40.48 -17.30 12.96
CA LEU A 568 40.41 -16.31 11.89
C LEU A 568 39.50 -15.16 12.28
N ARG A 569 39.88 -13.93 11.93
CA ARG A 569 38.99 -12.76 12.03
C ARG A 569 38.01 -12.75 10.86
N THR A 570 36.72 -12.64 11.16
CA THR A 570 35.64 -12.60 10.16
C THR A 570 35.66 -11.27 9.40
N CYS A 571 35.97 -10.16 10.07
CA CYS A 571 36.16 -8.84 9.46
C CYS A 571 37.62 -8.39 9.52
N ARG A 572 38.05 -7.53 8.61
CA ARG A 572 39.35 -6.83 8.72
C ARG A 572 39.18 -5.56 9.51
#